data_AF-A0A1X2FDD2-F1
#
_entry.id   AF-A0A1X2FDD2-F1
#
_cell.length_a   1.000
_cell.length_b   1.000
_cell.length_c   1.000
_cell.angle_alpha   90.00
_cell.angle_beta   90.00
_cell.angle_gamma   90.00
#
_symmetry.space_group_name_H-M   'P 1'
#
loop_
_entity.id
_entity.type
_entity.pdbx_description
1 polymer ?
#
loop_
_entity_poly.entity_id
_entity_poly.type
_entity_poly.pdbx_seq_one_letter_code
_entity_poly.pdbx_strand_id
1 'polypeptide(L)'
;MASSMHMSAPDTLGGLAAAAAARGATAGAGLPALPFGTYIAPYTAELELLLASASANLAAKVAFGSVTSAASVTSVETTEQLSTGVLTT
;
A
#
# COMPACT_ATOMS: atom_id res chain seq x y z
N MET A 1 5.35 -21.80 28.11
CA MET A 1 6.24 -20.73 27.62
C MET A 1 5.43 -19.88 26.66
N ALA A 2 5.04 -18.67 27.08
CA ALA A 2 4.41 -17.73 26.16
C ALA A 2 5.49 -17.25 25.21
N SER A 3 5.37 -17.62 23.93
CA SER A 3 6.25 -17.09 22.89
C SER A 3 5.87 -15.62 22.73
N SER A 4 6.67 -14.70 23.25
CA SER A 4 6.46 -13.28 22.99
C SER A 4 6.66 -13.04 21.50
N MET A 5 5.58 -12.79 20.78
CA MET A 5 5.64 -12.27 19.41
C MET A 5 6.12 -10.82 19.47
N HIS A 6 7.39 -10.61 19.81
CA HIS A 6 7.99 -9.30 19.77
C HIS A 6 8.39 -9.03 18.32
N MET A 7 7.45 -8.52 17.51
CA MET A 7 7.82 -7.89 16.25
C MET A 7 8.41 -6.52 16.59
N SER A 8 9.64 -6.28 16.16
CA SER A 8 10.25 -4.96 16.18
C SER A 8 9.42 -4.02 15.29
N ALA A 9 8.78 -3.01 15.88
CA ALA A 9 8.00 -2.01 15.15
C ALA A 9 8.74 -1.39 13.93
N PRO A 10 10.07 -1.15 13.96
CA PRO A 10 10.81 -0.70 12.78
C PRO A 10 10.79 -1.71 11.62
N ASP A 11 10.84 -3.01 11.92
CA ASP A 11 10.87 -4.07 10.92
C ASP A 11 9.48 -4.29 10.31
N THR A 12 8.42 -4.11 11.10
CA THR A 12 7.03 -4.19 10.63
C THR A 12 6.68 -3.03 9.70
N LEU A 13 7.06 -1.79 10.06
CA LEU A 13 6.85 -0.61 9.21
C LEU A 13 7.67 -0.70 7.92
N GLY A 14 8.93 -1.15 8.00
CA GLY A 14 9.78 -1.39 6.84
C GLY A 14 9.20 -2.46 5.90
N GLY A 15 8.73 -3.59 6.46
CA GLY A 15 8.07 -4.65 5.70
C GLY A 15 6.76 -4.20 5.04
N LEU A 16 5.98 -3.36 5.72
CA LEU A 16 4.75 -2.79 5.17
C LEU A 16 5.03 -1.81 4.03
N ALA A 17 6.06 -0.98 4.14
CA ALA A 17 6.49 -0.09 3.06
C ALA A 17 6.97 -0.88 1.83
N ALA A 18 7.75 -1.95 2.05
CA ALA A 18 8.18 -2.85 0.98
C ALA A 18 6.99 -3.56 0.30
N ALA A 19 6.02 -4.03 1.07
CA ALA A 19 4.79 -4.64 0.55
C ALA A 19 3.92 -3.65 -0.23
N ALA A 20 3.84 -2.39 0.21
CA ALA A 20 3.15 -1.33 -0.51
C ALA A 20 3.82 -1.02 -1.85
N ALA A 21 5.15 -0.95 -1.88
CA ALA A 21 5.93 -0.76 -3.11
C ALA A 21 5.72 -1.92 -4.09
N ALA A 22 5.77 -3.17 -3.61
CA ALA A 22 5.51 -4.35 -4.44
C ALA A 22 4.07 -4.39 -5.00
N ARG A 23 3.08 -3.94 -4.21
CA ARG A 23 1.70 -3.78 -4.69
C ARG A 23 1.56 -2.69 -5.74
N GLY A 24 2.23 -1.56 -5.56
CA GLY A 24 2.26 -0.49 -6.57
C GLY A 24 2.81 -0.99 -7.91
N ALA A 25 3.91 -1.75 -7.89
CA ALA A 25 4.51 -2.31 -9.09
C ALA A 25 3.60 -3.34 -9.80
N THR A 26 3.01 -4.27 -9.04
CA THR A 26 2.13 -5.32 -9.60
C THR A 26 0.81 -4.76 -10.12
N ALA A 27 0.22 -3.78 -9.43
CA ALA A 27 -1.01 -3.16 -9.91
C ALA A 27 -0.76 -2.25 -11.12
N GLY A 28 0.41 -1.62 -11.22
CA GLY A 28 0.83 -0.89 -12.42
C GLY A 28 0.96 -1.79 -13.64
N ALA A 29 1.41 -3.03 -13.46
CA ALA A 29 1.46 -4.04 -14.52
C ALA A 29 0.07 -4.52 -15.00
N GLY A 30 -0.99 -4.26 -14.21
CA GLY A 30 -2.38 -4.54 -14.58
C GLY A 30 -3.05 -3.43 -15.41
N LEU A 31 -2.39 -2.28 -15.60
CA LEU A 31 -2.89 -1.24 -16.47
C LEU A 31 -2.73 -1.68 -17.95
N PRO A 32 -3.80 -1.63 -18.76
CA PRO A 32 -3.70 -2.00 -20.16
C PRO A 32 -2.74 -1.07 -20.89
N ALA A 33 -1.72 -1.64 -21.54
CA ALA A 33 -0.89 -0.90 -22.48
C ALA A 33 -1.72 -0.56 -23.71
N LEU A 34 -1.58 0.67 -24.22
CA LEU A 34 -2.20 1.04 -25.49
C LEU A 34 -1.54 0.21 -26.61
N PRO A 35 -2.32 -0.49 -27.45
CA PRO A 35 -1.78 -1.21 -28.59
C PRO A 35 -0.97 -0.26 -29.49
N PHE A 36 0.14 -0.73 -30.06
CA PHE A 36 0.86 0.08 -31.04
C PHE A 36 0.01 0.19 -32.32
N GLY A 37 -0.35 1.42 -32.71
CA GLY A 37 -1.15 1.67 -33.91
C GLY A 37 -1.36 3.17 -34.17
N THR A 38 -1.70 3.51 -35.43
CA THR A 38 -1.98 4.89 -35.82
C THR A 38 -3.39 5.29 -35.38
N TYR A 39 -3.49 5.80 -34.16
CA TYR A 39 -4.72 6.42 -33.68
C TYR A 39 -4.82 7.86 -34.21
N ILE A 40 -6.03 8.36 -34.37
CA ILE A 40 -6.26 9.76 -34.73
C ILE A 40 -5.86 10.62 -33.51
N ALA A 41 -5.14 11.72 -33.71
CA ALA A 41 -4.56 12.56 -32.64
C ALA A 41 -5.47 12.93 -31.44
N PRO A 42 -6.79 13.22 -31.59
CA PRO A 42 -7.64 13.45 -30.43
C PRO A 42 -7.88 12.18 -29.60
N TYR A 43 -7.89 11.00 -30.24
CA TYR A 43 -8.11 9.72 -29.58
C TYR A 43 -6.90 9.27 -28.76
N THR A 44 -5.68 9.56 -29.22
CA THR A 44 -4.45 9.30 -28.43
C THR A 44 -4.41 10.14 -27.16
N ALA A 45 -4.78 11.43 -27.25
CA ALA A 45 -4.73 12.33 -26.10
C ALA A 45 -5.74 11.93 -25.00
N GLU A 46 -6.96 11.56 -25.38
CA GLU A 46 -7.97 11.08 -24.42
C GLU A 46 -7.56 9.77 -23.75
N LEU A 47 -6.97 8.84 -24.51
CA LEU A 47 -6.47 7.57 -23.98
C LEU A 47 -5.27 7.75 -23.04
N GLU A 48 -4.34 8.63 -23.36
CA GLU A 48 -3.22 8.99 -22.49
C GLU A 48 -3.69 9.63 -21.19
N LEU A 49 -4.67 10.55 -21.26
CA LEU A 49 -5.27 11.18 -20.06
C LEU A 49 -5.98 10.15 -19.19
N LEU A 50 -6.72 9.22 -19.78
CA LEU A 50 -7.41 8.16 -19.05
C LEU A 50 -6.41 7.23 -18.35
N LEU A 51 -5.34 6.85 -19.03
CA LEU A 51 -4.28 6.01 -18.46
C LEU A 51 -3.52 6.72 -17.33
N ALA A 52 -3.21 8.01 -17.52
CA ALA A 52 -2.61 8.84 -16.49
C ALA A 52 -3.52 8.98 -15.25
N SER A 53 -4.83 9.18 -15.46
CA SER A 53 -5.81 9.23 -14.36
C SER A 53 -5.91 7.90 -13.61
N ALA A 54 -5.95 6.78 -14.34
CA ALA A 54 -6.02 5.44 -13.76
C ALA A 54 -4.77 5.11 -12.92
N SER A 55 -3.58 5.43 -13.43
CA SER A 55 -2.32 5.23 -12.71
C SER A 55 -2.22 6.09 -11.45
N ALA A 56 -2.65 7.36 -11.52
CA ALA A 56 -2.71 8.24 -10.35
C ALA A 56 -3.70 7.73 -9.29
N ASN A 57 -4.88 7.26 -9.70
CA ASN A 57 -5.88 6.69 -8.80
C ASN A 57 -5.35 5.44 -8.10
N LEU A 58 -4.66 4.57 -8.84
CA LEU A 58 -4.04 3.38 -8.30
C LEU A 58 -2.97 3.73 -7.26
N ALA A 59 -2.08 4.68 -7.56
CA ALA A 59 -1.05 5.13 -6.62
C ALA A 59 -1.68 5.68 -5.32
N ALA A 60 -2.75 6.46 -5.43
CA ALA A 60 -3.48 6.98 -4.27
C ALA A 60 -4.10 5.86 -3.41
N LYS A 61 -4.68 4.83 -4.04
CA LYS A 61 -5.25 3.68 -3.32
C LYS A 61 -4.18 2.86 -2.58
N VAL A 62 -3.02 2.64 -3.20
CA VAL A 62 -1.90 1.94 -2.57
C VAL A 62 -1.38 2.73 -1.38
N ALA A 63 -1.18 4.05 -1.54
CA ALA A 63 -0.75 4.92 -0.46
C ALA A 63 -1.75 4.92 0.70
N PHE A 64 -3.04 5.10 0.42
CA PHE A 64 -4.09 5.06 1.43
C PHE A 64 -4.08 3.73 2.21
N GLY A 65 -4.07 2.59 1.50
CA GLY A 65 -4.02 1.28 2.13
C GLY A 65 -2.79 1.07 3.01
N SER A 66 -1.63 1.57 2.59
CA SER A 66 -0.40 1.49 3.41
C SER A 66 -0.50 2.30 4.70
N VAL A 67 -1.04 3.52 4.64
CA VAL A 67 -1.21 4.39 5.81
C VAL A 67 -2.21 3.78 6.79
N THR A 68 -3.35 3.29 6.29
CA THR A 68 -4.36 2.62 7.14
C THR A 68 -3.79 1.37 7.80
N SER A 69 -3.02 0.57 7.07
CA SER A 69 -2.39 -0.64 7.61
C SER A 69 -1.36 -0.29 8.69
N ALA A 70 -0.56 0.75 8.49
CA ALA A 70 0.41 1.22 9.48
C ALA A 70 -0.29 1.69 10.76
N ALA A 71 -1.35 2.49 10.62
CA ALA A 71 -2.15 2.95 11.75
C ALA A 71 -2.79 1.78 12.53
N SER A 72 -3.28 0.75 11.82
CA SER A 72 -3.84 -0.45 12.46
C SER A 72 -2.78 -1.22 13.26
N VAL A 73 -1.57 -1.37 12.72
CA VAL A 73 -0.46 -2.03 13.43
C VAL A 73 -0.10 -1.25 14.70
N THR A 74 0.10 0.07 14.60
CA THR A 74 0.40 0.92 15.76
C THR A 74 -0.69 0.84 16.82
N SER A 75 -1.97 0.80 16.42
CA SER A 75 -3.10 0.65 17.34
C SER A 75 -3.06 -0.69 18.09
N VAL A 76 -2.75 -1.79 17.40
CA VAL A 76 -2.62 -3.12 18.01
C VAL A 76 -1.45 -3.15 18.98
N GLU A 77 -0.27 -2.67 18.57
CA GLU A 77 0.92 -2.60 19.43
C GLU A 77 0.66 -1.78 20.70
N THR A 78 -0.02 -0.65 20.59
CA THR A 78 -0.40 0.19 21.74
C THR A 78 -1.34 -0.57 22.69
N THR A 79 -2.30 -1.31 22.14
CA THR A 79 -3.28 -2.08 22.93
C THR A 79 -2.61 -3.24 23.68
N GLU A 80 -1.70 -3.95 23.01
CA GLU A 80 -0.88 -5.02 23.60
C GLU A 80 0.00 -4.50 24.74
N GLN A 81 0.65 -3.34 24.56
CA GLN A 81 1.46 -2.71 25.61
C GLN A 81 0.62 -2.30 26.82
N LEU A 82 -0.59 -1.76 26.59
CA LEU A 82 -1.49 -1.39 27.68
C LEU A 82 -1.97 -2.64 28.44
N SER A 83 -2.35 -3.70 27.72
CA SER A 83 -2.85 -4.95 28.30
C SER A 83 -1.78 -5.65 29.14
N THR A 84 -0.54 -5.70 28.65
CA THR A 84 0.60 -6.24 29.41
C THR A 84 0.90 -5.40 30.65
N GLY A 85 0.86 -4.06 30.54
CA GLY A 85 0.99 -3.17 31.70
C GLY A 85 -0.01 -3.47 32.81
N VAL A 86 -1.29 -3.62 32.47
CA VAL A 86 -2.37 -3.97 33.42
C VAL A 86 -2.17 -5.34 34.07
N LEU A 87 -1.62 -6.32 33.33
CA LEU A 87 -1.41 -7.67 33.85
C LEU A 87 -0.21 -7.78 34.81
N THR A 88 0.70 -6.80 34.77
CA THR A 88 1.94 -6.78 35.58
C THR A 88 1.88 -5.88 36.82
N THR A 89 0.78 -5.14 36.99
CA THR A 89 0.47 -4.30 38.17
C THR A 89 -0.60 -4.95 39.03
#